data_AF-A0A436BIK3-F1
#
_entry.id   AF-A0A436BIK3-F1
#
_cell.length_a   1.000
_cell.length_b   1.000
_cell.length_c   1.000
_cell.angle_alpha   90.00
_cell.angle_beta   90.00
_cell.angle_gamma   90.00
#
_symmetry.space_group_name_H-M   'P 1'
#
loop_
_entity.id
_entity.type
_entity.pdbx_description
1 polymer ?
#
loop_
_entity_poly.entity_id
_entity_poly.type
_entity_poly.pdbx_seq_one_letter_code
_entity_poly.pdbx_strand_id
1 'polypeptide(L)'
;RALTYARDFGATIVHETQDADLGSSGVMNEGLYASWLGLSGIPREAESIPLERDLALARLTRGSYHAAKISTAMAANAVTRAKADGATVTSGVAIHNLSLNENDVGEYRTFFRLTPPLRAEEDRLAMIEAVRDGTIDVIVSSHDPQDVDTKRLPFADAAAGAIGLET
;
A
#
# COMPACT_ATOMS: atom_id res chain seq x y z
N ARG A 1 2.11 -6.62 21.56
CA ARG A 1 2.92 -5.95 22.62
C ARG A 1 3.66 -4.72 22.12
N ALA A 2 4.20 -4.71 20.89
CA ALA A 2 4.93 -3.56 20.32
C ALA A 2 4.21 -2.20 20.51
N LEU A 3 2.93 -2.10 20.17
CA LEU A 3 2.15 -0.86 20.34
C LEU A 3 2.06 -0.37 21.79
N THR A 4 1.94 -1.28 22.76
CA THR A 4 1.94 -0.92 24.19
C THR A 4 3.27 -0.33 24.62
N TYR A 5 4.38 -0.96 24.22
CA TYR A 5 5.71 -0.45 24.53
C TYR A 5 5.99 0.89 23.83
N ALA A 6 5.67 1.01 22.54
CA ALA A 6 5.89 2.23 21.78
C ALA A 6 5.16 3.43 22.40
N ARG A 7 3.91 3.22 22.86
CA ARG A 7 3.12 4.23 23.56
C ARG A 7 3.85 4.80 24.79
N ASP A 8 4.49 3.95 25.59
CA ASP A 8 5.17 4.39 26.81
C ASP A 8 6.40 5.29 26.50
N PHE A 9 6.92 5.23 25.27
CA PHE A 9 7.98 6.11 24.74
C PHE A 9 7.47 7.25 23.85
N GLY A 10 6.15 7.37 23.64
CA GLY A 10 5.58 8.32 22.67
C GLY A 10 5.98 8.03 21.22
N ALA A 11 6.37 6.80 20.91
CA ALA A 11 6.79 6.37 19.58
C ALA A 11 5.59 5.89 18.73
N THR A 12 5.65 6.14 17.43
CA THR A 12 4.68 5.66 16.45
C THR A 12 5.17 4.36 15.82
N ILE A 13 4.32 3.34 15.80
CA ILE A 13 4.56 2.14 14.99
C ILE A 13 4.13 2.43 13.56
N VAL A 14 5.09 2.35 12.63
CA VAL A 14 4.85 2.47 11.20
C VAL A 14 4.87 1.09 10.59
N HIS A 15 3.85 0.73 9.80
CA HIS A 15 3.78 -0.58 9.15
C HIS A 15 3.29 -0.47 7.71
N GLU A 16 4.03 -1.06 6.79
CA GLU A 16 3.57 -1.35 5.43
C GLU A 16 2.84 -2.68 5.44
N THR A 17 1.52 -2.64 5.31
CA THR A 17 0.65 -3.81 5.48
C THR A 17 0.60 -4.63 4.19
N GLN A 18 1.24 -5.80 4.22
CA GLN A 18 1.14 -6.85 3.20
C GLN A 18 1.16 -8.22 3.88
N ASP A 19 0.09 -8.99 3.71
CA ASP A 19 0.03 -10.38 4.16
C ASP A 19 0.85 -11.26 3.20
N ALA A 20 1.86 -11.92 3.76
CA ALA A 20 2.82 -12.68 2.97
C ALA A 20 2.19 -13.89 2.27
N ASP A 21 1.18 -14.52 2.88
CA ASP A 21 0.56 -15.72 2.32
C ASP A 21 -0.42 -15.34 1.19
N LEU A 22 -1.25 -14.32 1.44
CA LEU A 22 -2.21 -13.81 0.44
C LEU A 22 -1.52 -13.13 -0.75
N GLY A 23 -0.38 -12.47 -0.53
CA GLY A 23 0.40 -11.82 -1.59
C GLY A 23 1.46 -12.71 -2.24
N SER A 24 1.75 -13.90 -1.69
CA SER A 24 2.96 -14.71 -1.94
C SER A 24 3.34 -14.91 -3.41
N SER A 25 2.35 -15.09 -4.29
CA SER A 25 2.58 -15.37 -5.71
C SER A 25 2.22 -14.21 -6.63
N GLY A 26 1.61 -13.15 -6.10
CA GLY A 26 1.09 -12.05 -6.90
C GLY A 26 2.20 -11.09 -7.32
N VAL A 27 2.10 -10.55 -8.53
CA VAL A 27 3.09 -9.60 -9.09
C VAL A 27 2.47 -8.29 -9.54
N MET A 28 1.13 -8.22 -9.58
CA MET A 28 0.36 -7.02 -9.91
C MET A 28 -0.97 -7.02 -9.15
N ASN A 29 -1.79 -5.98 -9.31
CA ASN A 29 -3.13 -5.95 -8.73
C ASN A 29 -3.98 -7.14 -9.21
N GLU A 30 -4.68 -7.80 -8.29
CA GLU A 30 -5.67 -8.80 -8.67
C GLU A 30 -6.88 -8.15 -9.34
N GLY A 31 -7.21 -8.61 -10.54
CA GLY A 31 -8.31 -8.08 -11.32
C GLY A 31 -8.38 -8.65 -12.73
N LEU A 32 -9.27 -8.07 -13.54
CA LEU A 32 -9.46 -8.45 -14.93
C LEU A 32 -8.16 -8.29 -15.73
N TYR A 33 -7.41 -7.20 -15.48
CA TYR A 33 -6.21 -6.90 -16.25
C TYR A 33 -5.08 -7.91 -15.99
N ALA A 34 -4.89 -8.35 -14.74
CA ALA A 34 -3.94 -9.43 -14.42
C ALA A 34 -4.29 -10.73 -15.12
N SER A 35 -5.57 -11.09 -15.13
CA SER A 35 -6.06 -12.28 -15.82
C SER A 35 -5.79 -12.21 -17.33
N TRP A 36 -5.98 -11.03 -17.94
CA TRP A 36 -5.73 -10.79 -19.36
C TRP A 36 -4.24 -10.90 -19.72
N LEU A 37 -3.36 -10.40 -18.85
CA LEU A 37 -1.92 -10.47 -19.01
C LEU A 37 -1.33 -11.84 -18.63
N GLY A 38 -2.12 -12.75 -18.07
CA GLY A 38 -1.66 -14.05 -17.58
C GLY A 38 -0.74 -13.93 -16.35
N LEU A 39 -0.91 -12.88 -15.55
CA LEU A 39 -0.11 -12.60 -14.35
C LEU A 39 -0.88 -12.93 -13.08
N SER A 40 -0.18 -13.41 -12.07
CA SER A 40 -0.76 -13.63 -10.74
C SER A 40 -1.05 -12.29 -10.05
N GLY A 41 -2.25 -12.18 -9.49
CA GLY A 41 -2.74 -10.99 -8.80
C GLY A 41 -2.43 -10.99 -7.30
N ILE A 42 -2.30 -9.80 -6.74
CA ILE A 42 -2.25 -9.54 -5.30
C ILE A 42 -3.63 -9.00 -4.89
N PRO A 43 -4.42 -9.74 -4.11
CA PRO A 43 -5.75 -9.31 -3.67
C PRO A 43 -5.66 -8.06 -2.77
N ARG A 44 -6.76 -7.31 -2.65
CA ARG A 44 -6.83 -6.12 -1.77
C ARG A 44 -6.75 -6.50 -0.29
N GLU A 45 -7.17 -7.72 0.02
CA GLU A 45 -7.16 -8.36 1.32
C GLU A 45 -5.75 -8.55 1.86
N ALA A 46 -4.75 -8.75 0.98
CA ALA A 46 -3.35 -8.81 1.37
C ALA A 46 -2.91 -7.51 2.07
N GLU A 47 -3.47 -6.36 1.68
CA GLU A 47 -3.25 -5.09 2.37
C GLU A 47 -4.21 -4.91 3.56
N SER A 48 -5.50 -5.16 3.33
CA SER A 48 -6.55 -4.71 4.26
C SER A 48 -6.69 -5.56 5.53
N ILE A 49 -6.45 -6.87 5.46
CA ILE A 49 -6.55 -7.77 6.63
C ILE A 49 -5.51 -7.41 7.71
N PRO A 50 -4.20 -7.35 7.41
CA PRO A 50 -3.22 -6.92 8.40
C PRO A 50 -3.47 -5.48 8.88
N LEU A 51 -3.95 -4.59 8.01
CA LEU A 51 -4.31 -3.23 8.39
C LEU A 51 -5.44 -3.20 9.44
N GLU A 52 -6.57 -3.87 9.18
CA GLU A 52 -7.70 -3.93 10.13
C GLU A 52 -7.29 -4.50 11.48
N ARG A 53 -6.47 -5.56 11.48
CA ARG A 53 -5.87 -6.12 12.69
C ARG A 53 -5.09 -5.05 13.45
N ASP A 54 -4.21 -4.32 12.75
CA ASP A 54 -3.32 -3.35 13.37
C ASP A 54 -4.09 -2.13 13.90
N LEU A 55 -5.10 -1.67 13.17
CA LEU A 55 -6.03 -0.61 13.62
C LEU A 55 -6.79 -1.02 14.88
N ALA A 56 -7.30 -2.26 14.94
CA ALA A 56 -7.96 -2.79 16.13
C ALA A 56 -7.00 -2.86 17.34
N LEU A 57 -5.74 -3.27 17.12
CA LEU A 57 -4.72 -3.30 18.15
C LEU A 57 -4.30 -1.90 18.61
N ALA A 58 -4.19 -0.94 17.68
CA ALA A 58 -3.89 0.46 18.00
C ALA A 58 -4.98 1.04 18.90
N ARG A 59 -6.26 0.80 18.59
CA ARG A 59 -7.39 1.19 19.43
C ARG A 59 -7.36 0.53 20.80
N LEU A 60 -7.13 -0.79 20.87
CA LEU A 60 -7.05 -1.53 22.14
C LEU A 60 -5.95 -0.98 23.06
N THR A 61 -4.79 -0.68 22.47
CA THR A 61 -3.60 -0.30 23.23
C THR A 61 -3.47 1.20 23.42
N ARG A 62 -4.23 2.02 22.68
CA ARG A 62 -4.06 3.47 22.56
C ARG A 62 -2.65 3.88 22.14
N GLY A 63 -2.00 3.04 21.35
CA GLY A 63 -0.69 3.33 20.77
C GLY A 63 -0.83 4.09 19.46
N SER A 64 0.15 4.94 19.15
CA SER A 64 0.20 5.64 17.86
C SER A 64 0.59 4.68 16.75
N TYR A 65 -0.20 4.65 15.68
CA TYR A 65 0.03 3.80 14.52
C TYR A 65 -0.02 4.61 13.22
N HIS A 66 0.84 4.25 12.27
CA HIS A 66 0.85 4.82 10.93
C HIS A 66 0.85 3.69 9.89
N ALA A 67 -0.20 3.63 9.07
CA ALA A 67 -0.21 2.79 7.87
C ALA A 67 0.67 3.45 6.81
N ALA A 68 1.85 2.87 6.52
CA ALA A 68 2.92 3.54 5.79
C ALA A 68 2.52 4.03 4.40
N LYS A 69 1.82 3.19 3.65
CA LYS A 69 1.27 3.50 2.32
C LYS A 69 0.11 2.56 2.01
N ILE A 70 -1.11 3.09 2.00
CA ILE A 70 -2.32 2.36 1.56
C ILE A 70 -2.50 2.54 0.05
N SER A 71 -3.16 1.59 -0.61
CA SER A 71 -3.39 1.62 -2.05
C SER A 71 -4.82 1.36 -2.47
N THR A 72 -5.71 1.00 -1.53
CA THR A 72 -7.06 0.51 -1.84
C THR A 72 -8.15 1.34 -1.15
N ALA A 73 -9.31 1.46 -1.80
CA ALA A 73 -10.50 2.08 -1.21
C ALA A 73 -10.93 1.35 0.09
N MET A 74 -10.74 0.04 0.14
CA MET A 74 -11.01 -0.79 1.32
C MET A 74 -10.14 -0.36 2.51
N ALA A 75 -8.84 -0.14 2.29
CA ALA A 75 -7.92 0.34 3.31
C ALA A 75 -8.23 1.79 3.76
N ALA A 76 -8.54 2.69 2.82
CA ALA A 76 -8.95 4.05 3.18
C ALA A 76 -10.18 4.04 4.10
N ASN A 77 -11.22 3.28 3.72
CA ASN A 77 -12.42 3.13 4.54
C ASN A 77 -12.13 2.57 5.94
N ALA A 78 -11.18 1.62 6.05
CA ALA A 78 -10.74 1.09 7.35
C ALA A 78 -10.09 2.16 8.22
N VAL A 79 -9.19 2.98 7.64
CA VAL A 79 -8.55 4.10 8.34
C VAL A 79 -9.58 5.14 8.78
N THR A 80 -10.52 5.53 7.91
CA THR A 80 -11.59 6.48 8.25
C THR A 80 -12.42 5.99 9.45
N ARG A 81 -12.81 4.70 9.46
CA ARG A 81 -13.53 4.10 10.60
C ARG A 81 -12.69 4.12 11.87
N ALA A 82 -11.42 3.72 11.80
CA ALA A 82 -10.54 3.70 12.96
C ALA A 82 -10.32 5.11 13.55
N LYS A 83 -10.18 6.13 12.70
CA LYS A 83 -10.13 7.54 13.11
C LYS A 83 -11.44 7.96 13.81
N ALA A 84 -12.59 7.63 13.24
CA ALA A 84 -13.91 7.93 13.83
C ALA A 84 -14.12 7.23 15.18
N ASP A 85 -13.58 6.03 15.35
CA ASP A 85 -13.61 5.26 16.60
C ASP A 85 -12.60 5.76 17.66
N GLY A 86 -11.90 6.88 17.39
CA GLY A 86 -10.99 7.52 18.32
C GLY A 86 -9.60 6.86 18.43
N ALA A 87 -9.22 6.00 17.48
CA ALA A 87 -7.88 5.44 17.44
C ALA A 87 -6.85 6.50 17.02
N THR A 88 -5.67 6.50 17.64
CA THR A 88 -4.55 7.38 17.27
C THR A 88 -3.84 6.81 16.04
N VAL A 89 -4.46 6.98 14.88
CA VAL A 89 -4.00 6.39 13.61
C VAL A 89 -3.83 7.45 12.54
N THR A 90 -2.79 7.28 11.73
CA THR A 90 -2.54 8.06 10.52
C THR A 90 -2.26 7.11 9.35
N SER A 91 -2.33 7.60 8.13
CA SER A 91 -1.99 6.82 6.94
C SER A 91 -1.22 7.64 5.91
N GLY A 92 -0.40 6.94 5.12
CA GLY A 92 0.30 7.49 3.98
C GLY A 92 -0.19 6.90 2.67
N VAL A 93 0.23 7.50 1.56
CA VAL A 93 0.06 6.96 0.20
C VAL A 93 1.32 7.22 -0.61
N ALA A 94 1.73 6.27 -1.45
CA ALA A 94 2.85 6.49 -2.35
C ALA A 94 2.43 7.37 -3.54
N ILE A 95 3.32 8.27 -3.97
CA ILE A 95 3.04 9.19 -5.08
C ILE A 95 2.63 8.48 -6.38
N HIS A 96 3.20 7.30 -6.64
CA HIS A 96 2.85 6.50 -7.82
C HIS A 96 1.42 5.94 -7.72
N ASN A 97 0.90 5.62 -6.54
CA ASN A 97 -0.50 5.17 -6.35
C ASN A 97 -1.52 6.32 -6.47
N LEU A 98 -1.08 7.58 -6.50
CA LEU A 98 -1.93 8.72 -6.86
C LEU A 98 -1.85 9.05 -8.35
N SER A 99 -0.68 8.82 -8.94
CA SER A 99 -0.34 9.27 -10.29
C SER A 99 -0.66 8.23 -11.37
N LEU A 100 -0.61 6.94 -11.03
CA LEU A 100 -0.70 5.81 -11.96
C LEU A 100 -1.74 4.78 -11.47
N ASN A 101 -2.27 3.98 -12.39
CA ASN A 101 -3.14 2.83 -12.12
C ASN A 101 -2.65 1.58 -12.88
N GLU A 102 -3.34 0.45 -12.72
CA GLU A 102 -2.94 -0.82 -13.32
C GLU A 102 -2.84 -0.78 -14.86
N ASN A 103 -3.56 0.12 -15.54
CA ASN A 103 -3.49 0.25 -16.99
C ASN A 103 -2.14 0.79 -17.48
N ASP A 104 -1.42 1.55 -16.64
CA ASP A 104 -0.10 2.09 -16.98
C ASP A 104 0.94 0.98 -17.16
N VAL A 105 0.73 -0.19 -16.55
CA VAL A 105 1.57 -1.39 -16.75
C VAL A 105 1.66 -1.75 -18.23
N GLY A 106 0.60 -1.53 -19.02
CA GLY A 106 0.60 -1.69 -20.47
C GLY A 106 1.13 -3.06 -20.91
N GLU A 107 2.05 -3.05 -21.88
CA GLU A 107 2.75 -4.25 -22.37
C GLU A 107 3.88 -4.69 -21.41
N TYR A 108 3.52 -5.02 -20.17
CA TYR A 108 4.46 -5.56 -19.18
C TYR A 108 5.60 -4.62 -18.80
N ARG A 109 5.33 -3.32 -18.63
CA ARG A 109 6.31 -2.32 -18.18
C ARG A 109 6.77 -2.63 -16.75
N THR A 110 7.87 -3.36 -16.64
CA THR A 110 8.48 -3.84 -15.39
C THR A 110 8.83 -2.72 -14.40
N PHE A 111 9.10 -1.51 -14.88
CA PHE A 111 9.32 -0.33 -14.03
C PHE A 111 8.08 0.05 -13.20
N PHE A 112 6.90 -0.45 -13.55
CA PHE A 112 5.66 -0.31 -12.78
C PHE A 112 5.32 -1.54 -11.93
N ARG A 113 6.22 -2.52 -11.83
CA ARG A 113 6.19 -3.50 -10.73
C ARG A 113 6.59 -2.81 -9.44
N LEU A 114 5.61 -2.50 -8.60
CA LEU A 114 5.71 -1.68 -7.38
C LEU A 114 5.07 -2.41 -6.19
N THR A 115 5.33 -1.91 -4.99
CA THR A 115 4.71 -2.39 -3.75
C THR A 115 4.24 -1.20 -2.91
N PRO A 116 2.95 -1.12 -2.53
CA PRO A 116 1.83 -1.91 -3.06
C PRO A 116 1.71 -1.79 -4.60
N PRO A 117 1.11 -2.76 -5.30
CA PRO A 117 0.99 -2.69 -6.76
C PRO A 117 0.07 -1.52 -7.18
N LEU A 118 0.21 -1.08 -8.43
CA LEU A 118 -0.76 -0.16 -9.03
C LEU A 118 -2.11 -0.85 -9.12
N ARG A 119 -3.13 -0.26 -8.49
CA ARG A 119 -4.49 -0.79 -8.39
C ARG A 119 -5.35 -0.30 -9.55
N ALA A 120 -6.60 -0.77 -9.60
CA ALA A 120 -7.60 -0.29 -10.54
C ALA A 120 -7.83 1.23 -10.42
N GLU A 121 -8.39 1.84 -11.46
CA GLU A 121 -8.64 3.29 -11.48
C GLU A 121 -9.55 3.74 -10.35
N GLU A 122 -10.52 2.90 -9.96
CA GLU A 122 -11.41 3.18 -8.85
C GLU A 122 -10.67 3.32 -7.52
N ASP A 123 -9.65 2.47 -7.30
CA ASP A 123 -8.80 2.55 -6.11
C ASP A 123 -7.89 3.79 -6.17
N ARG A 124 -7.33 4.14 -7.34
CA ARG A 124 -6.54 5.37 -7.51
C ARG A 124 -7.36 6.63 -7.21
N LEU A 125 -8.59 6.70 -7.72
CA LEU A 125 -9.51 7.80 -7.44
C LEU A 125 -9.92 7.84 -5.96
N ALA A 126 -10.11 6.69 -5.32
CA ALA A 126 -10.36 6.62 -3.89
C ALA A 126 -9.17 7.14 -3.07
N MET A 127 -7.93 6.88 -3.49
CA MET A 127 -6.74 7.47 -2.84
C MET A 127 -6.69 8.99 -3.00
N ILE A 128 -7.10 9.53 -4.15
CA ILE A 128 -7.19 10.99 -4.37
C ILE A 128 -8.23 11.60 -3.42
N GLU A 129 -9.41 11.00 -3.31
CA GLU A 129 -10.44 11.52 -2.39
C GLU A 129 -10.01 11.36 -0.93
N ALA A 130 -9.34 10.27 -0.58
CA ALA A 130 -8.81 10.06 0.78
C ALA A 130 -7.69 11.06 1.15
N VAL A 131 -6.92 11.56 0.18
CA VAL A 131 -6.01 12.70 0.40
C VAL A 131 -6.83 13.98 0.62
N ARG A 132 -7.86 14.21 -0.20
CA ARG A 132 -8.69 15.41 -0.14
C ARG A 132 -9.48 15.54 1.17
N ASP A 133 -9.99 14.43 1.69
CA ASP A 133 -10.83 14.40 2.90
C ASP A 133 -10.03 14.26 4.21
N GLY A 134 -8.70 14.07 4.13
CA GLY A 134 -7.81 13.94 5.28
C GLY A 134 -7.74 12.52 5.88
N THR A 135 -8.30 11.52 5.20
CA THR A 135 -8.09 10.11 5.55
C THR A 135 -6.60 9.74 5.43
N ILE A 136 -5.94 10.20 4.36
CA ILE A 136 -4.49 10.13 4.16
C ILE A 136 -3.83 11.40 4.67
N ASP A 137 -2.84 11.23 5.55
CA ASP A 137 -2.15 12.31 6.25
C ASP A 137 -0.85 12.73 5.54
N VAL A 138 -0.20 11.79 4.83
CA VAL A 138 1.13 12.00 4.23
C VAL A 138 1.21 11.39 2.83
N ILE A 139 1.79 12.12 1.88
CA ILE A 139 2.22 11.57 0.59
C ILE A 139 3.71 11.22 0.70
N VAL A 140 4.07 9.98 0.36
CA VAL A 140 5.45 9.50 0.40
C VAL A 140 5.99 9.22 -1.01
N SER A 141 7.28 9.45 -1.22
CA SER A 141 7.93 9.09 -2.50
C SER A 141 7.91 7.59 -2.75
N SER A 142 7.94 6.80 -1.67
CA SER A 142 8.21 5.36 -1.70
C SER A 142 9.44 5.02 -2.55
N HIS A 143 10.50 5.82 -2.40
CA HIS A 143 11.77 5.62 -3.10
C HIS A 143 12.39 4.27 -2.69
N ASP A 144 12.34 3.32 -3.62
CA ASP A 144 12.81 1.95 -3.47
C ASP A 144 13.57 1.56 -4.75
N PRO A 145 14.82 2.05 -4.90
CA PRO A 145 15.62 1.85 -6.11
C PRO A 145 15.99 0.37 -6.27
N GLN A 146 15.83 -0.12 -7.49
CA GLN A 146 16.19 -1.48 -7.87
C GLN A 146 17.25 -1.46 -8.95
N ASP A 147 18.07 -2.51 -9.02
CA ASP A 147 19.09 -2.64 -10.04
C ASP A 147 18.46 -2.75 -11.44
N VAL A 148 19.09 -2.11 -12.42
CA VAL A 148 18.57 -2.05 -13.79
C VAL A 148 18.40 -3.43 -14.44
N ASP A 149 19.26 -4.39 -14.11
CA ASP A 149 19.18 -5.75 -14.65
C ASP A 149 17.99 -6.49 -14.05
N THR A 150 17.75 -6.31 -12.74
CA THR A 150 16.58 -6.88 -12.06
C THR A 150 15.27 -6.28 -12.57
N LYS A 151 15.27 -5.04 -13.07
CA LYS A 151 14.09 -4.42 -13.67
C LYS A 151 13.88 -4.80 -15.14
N ARG A 152 14.84 -5.44 -15.81
CA ARG A 152 14.74 -5.83 -17.24
C ARG A 152 14.38 -7.30 -17.47
N LEU A 153 13.99 -8.01 -16.42
CA LEU A 153 13.44 -9.36 -16.49
C LEU A 153 11.97 -9.36 -16.92
N PRO A 154 11.37 -10.51 -17.29
CA PRO A 154 9.93 -10.61 -17.45
C PRO A 154 9.18 -10.06 -16.22
N PHE A 155 7.97 -9.51 -16.41
CA PHE A 155 7.25 -8.80 -15.34
C PHE A 155 7.11 -9.60 -14.04
N ALA A 156 6.86 -10.91 -14.15
CA ALA A 156 6.75 -11.81 -13.00
C ALA A 156 8.08 -12.03 -12.24
N ASP A 157 9.22 -11.80 -12.88
CA ASP A 157 10.57 -12.00 -12.33
C ASP A 157 11.27 -10.69 -11.96
N ALA A 158 10.80 -9.54 -12.48
CA ALA A 158 11.47 -8.26 -12.26
C ALA A 158 11.43 -7.79 -10.80
N ALA A 159 12.41 -7.07 -10.26
CA ALA A 159 12.27 -6.57 -8.88
C ALA A 159 11.08 -5.59 -8.72
N ALA A 160 10.36 -5.68 -7.60
CA ALA A 160 9.37 -4.66 -7.24
C ALA A 160 10.10 -3.44 -6.65
N GLY A 161 9.60 -2.24 -6.96
CA GLY A 161 10.20 -0.98 -6.50
C GLY A 161 10.61 -0.07 -7.65
N ALA A 162 10.67 1.23 -7.37
CA ALA A 162 11.13 2.26 -8.27
C ALA A 162 11.71 3.46 -7.51
N ILE A 163 12.49 4.27 -8.20
CA ILE A 163 12.92 5.57 -7.69
C ILE A 163 11.70 6.48 -7.52
N GLY A 164 11.65 7.21 -6.39
CA GLY A 164 10.67 8.28 -6.14
C GLY A 164 11.32 9.61 -5.72
N LEU A 165 12.64 9.67 -5.75
CA LEU A 165 13.46 10.83 -5.38
C LEU A 165 14.54 10.95 -6.45
N GLU A 166 14.64 12.13 -7.06
CA GLU A 166 15.69 12.48 -8.01
C GLU A 166 16.84 13.12 -7.23
N THR A 167 18.07 12.70 -7.52
CA THR A 167 19.31 13.21 -6.89
C THR A 167 20.24 13.76 -7.94
#